data_AF-A0A9E0AAG2-F1
#
_entry.id   AF-A0A9E0AAG2-F1
#
_cell.length_a   1.000
_cell.length_b   1.000
_cell.length_c   1.000
_cell.angle_alpha   90.00
_cell.angle_beta   90.00
_cell.angle_gamma   90.00
#
_symmetry.space_group_name_H-M   'P 1'
#
loop_
_entity.id
_entity.type
_entity.pdbx_description
1 polymer ?
#
loop_
_entity_poly.entity_id
_entity_poly.type
_entity_poly.pdbx_seq_one_letter_code
_entity_poly.pdbx_strand_id
1 'polypeptide(L)'
;MNSPKIHNLIESFSSESLIDFFREKTSSFTPKRDQISSDNPDFINGQLVGVFTTDNENFGRDNVAVFSFKTGRPLNERSGKKAQYEVAKKILKNNTGYTAGIFVFYDGKGDFRFSLVYDIITDTAKRQWSNFRRFTYFVSREQTNKTFIRQISEAEFTS
;
A
#
# COMPACT_ATOMS: atom_id res chain seq x y z
N MET A 1 -12.97 14.44 11.70
CA MET A 1 -14.17 13.79 11.09
C MET A 1 -13.66 12.58 10.31
N ASN A 2 -14.25 11.40 10.48
CA ASN A 2 -13.83 10.22 9.70
C ASN A 2 -14.12 10.48 8.22
N SER A 3 -13.12 10.28 7.37
CA SER A 3 -13.22 10.36 5.91
C SER A 3 -14.34 9.46 5.38
N PRO A 4 -15.33 9.95 4.60
CA PRO A 4 -16.32 9.06 3.98
C PRO A 4 -15.65 8.06 3.02
N LYS A 5 -14.49 8.41 2.43
CA LYS A 5 -13.79 7.55 1.47
C LYS A 5 -13.06 6.38 2.13
N ILE A 6 -12.58 6.51 3.38
CA ILE A 6 -12.00 5.34 4.09
C ILE A 6 -13.04 4.26 4.35
N HIS A 7 -14.28 4.65 4.67
CA HIS A 7 -15.37 3.69 4.88
C HIS A 7 -15.75 2.99 3.58
N ASN A 8 -15.86 3.74 2.48
CA ASN A 8 -16.10 3.14 1.15
C ASN A 8 -14.99 2.16 0.75
N LEU A 9 -13.73 2.49 1.05
CA LEU A 9 -12.59 1.60 0.79
C LEU A 9 -12.69 0.28 1.56
N ILE A 10 -13.17 0.33 2.81
CA ILE A 10 -13.34 -0.85 3.68
C ILE A 10 -14.52 -1.73 3.23
N GLU A 11 -15.65 -1.12 2.86
CA GLU A 11 -16.88 -1.84 2.50
C GLU A 11 -16.83 -2.44 1.09
N SER A 12 -16.17 -1.76 0.16
CA SER A 12 -16.15 -2.14 -1.26
C SER A 12 -14.80 -1.81 -1.89
N PHE A 13 -13.79 -2.61 -1.55
CA PHE A 13 -12.44 -2.43 -2.10
C PHE A 13 -12.42 -2.56 -3.64
N SER A 14 -11.85 -1.56 -4.30
CA SER A 14 -11.51 -1.54 -5.72
C SER A 14 -10.33 -0.57 -5.97
N SER A 15 -9.71 -0.65 -7.15
CA SER A 15 -8.68 0.34 -7.53
C SER A 15 -9.24 1.76 -7.54
N GLU A 16 -10.52 1.94 -7.92
CA GLU A 16 -11.17 3.26 -7.93
C GLU A 16 -11.48 3.78 -6.52
N SER A 17 -11.96 2.93 -5.61
CA SER A 17 -12.12 3.35 -4.19
C SER A 17 -10.79 3.71 -3.54
N LEU A 18 -9.70 3.05 -3.94
CA LEU A 18 -8.35 3.35 -3.48
C LEU A 18 -7.84 4.70 -4.02
N ILE A 19 -8.08 4.99 -5.31
CA ILE A 19 -7.80 6.29 -5.93
C ILE A 19 -8.55 7.41 -5.20
N ASP A 20 -9.85 7.23 -4.98
CA ASP A 20 -10.69 8.20 -4.30
C ASP A 20 -10.21 8.46 -2.86
N PHE A 21 -9.81 7.40 -2.16
CA PHE A 21 -9.24 7.51 -0.82
C PHE A 21 -7.95 8.35 -0.81
N PHE A 22 -7.01 8.09 -1.72
CA PHE A 22 -5.75 8.85 -1.75
C PHE A 22 -5.91 10.30 -2.24
N ARG A 23 -6.83 10.56 -3.17
CA ARG A 23 -7.18 11.93 -3.58
C ARG A 23 -7.72 12.78 -2.44
N GLU A 24 -8.45 12.17 -1.50
CA GLU A 24 -8.90 12.88 -0.30
C GLU A 24 -7.75 13.11 0.68
N LYS A 25 -6.79 12.18 0.75
CA LYS A 25 -5.68 12.23 1.71
C LYS A 25 -4.57 13.19 1.32
N THR A 26 -4.31 13.39 0.04
CA THR A 26 -3.26 14.30 -0.40
C THR A 26 -3.56 14.90 -1.77
N SER A 27 -3.31 16.20 -1.90
CA SER A 27 -3.51 16.95 -3.14
C SER A 27 -2.45 16.62 -4.21
N SER A 28 -1.30 16.04 -3.82
CA SER A 28 -0.25 15.63 -4.75
C SER A 28 -0.52 14.29 -5.43
N PHE A 29 -1.61 13.59 -5.06
CA PHE A 29 -1.92 12.28 -5.62
C PHE A 29 -2.31 12.36 -7.10
N THR A 30 -1.48 11.72 -7.92
CA THR A 30 -1.70 11.55 -9.35
C THR A 30 -2.08 10.09 -9.64
N PRO A 31 -3.32 9.80 -10.06
CA PRO A 31 -3.74 8.44 -10.38
C PRO A 31 -2.98 7.88 -11.58
N LYS A 32 -2.73 6.58 -11.54
CA LYS A 32 -2.10 5.77 -12.59
C LYS A 32 -2.95 4.52 -12.82
N ARG A 33 -2.82 3.92 -14.00
CA ARG A 33 -3.55 2.69 -14.39
C ARG A 33 -2.66 1.71 -15.13
N ASP A 34 -1.37 1.74 -14.81
CA ASP A 34 -0.37 0.90 -15.47
C ASP A 34 -0.43 -0.51 -14.89
N GLN A 35 -0.39 -1.52 -15.76
CA GLN A 35 -0.35 -2.91 -15.33
C GLN A 35 1.05 -3.25 -14.80
N ILE A 36 1.09 -3.96 -13.68
CA ILE A 36 2.32 -4.41 -13.03
C ILE A 36 2.30 -5.93 -12.91
N SER A 37 3.32 -6.58 -13.47
CA SER A 37 3.49 -8.03 -13.31
C SER A 37 4.18 -8.36 -11.99
N SER A 38 3.64 -9.35 -11.28
CA SER A 38 4.33 -10.05 -10.20
C SER A 38 4.96 -11.33 -10.77
N ASP A 39 6.15 -11.67 -10.29
CA ASP A 39 6.82 -12.94 -10.59
C ASP A 39 6.25 -14.12 -9.77
N ASN A 40 5.49 -13.80 -8.73
CA ASN A 40 4.79 -14.78 -7.92
C ASN A 40 3.35 -14.96 -8.44
N PRO A 41 2.96 -16.18 -8.87
CA PRO A 41 1.67 -16.46 -9.51
C PRO A 41 0.48 -16.36 -8.55
N ASP A 42 0.70 -16.35 -7.23
CA ASP A 42 -0.38 -16.15 -6.24
C ASP A 42 -0.90 -14.69 -6.24
N PHE A 43 -0.16 -13.75 -6.85
CA PHE A 43 -0.50 -12.34 -6.94
C PHE A 43 -0.67 -11.93 -8.41
N ILE A 44 -1.92 -11.67 -8.80
CA ILE A 44 -2.33 -11.40 -10.17
C ILE A 44 -2.96 -10.01 -10.28
N ASN A 45 -3.24 -9.57 -11.51
CA ASN A 45 -3.89 -8.28 -11.80
C ASN A 45 -3.21 -7.11 -11.08
N GLY A 46 -1.88 -7.10 -11.07
CA GLY A 46 -1.12 -6.02 -10.46
C GLY A 46 -1.33 -4.70 -11.21
N GLN A 47 -1.45 -3.62 -10.45
CA GLN A 47 -1.66 -2.28 -10.99
C GLN A 47 -0.86 -1.26 -10.19
N LEU A 48 -0.20 -0.33 -10.87
CA LEU A 48 0.23 0.95 -10.32
C LEU A 48 -0.99 1.88 -10.33
N VAL A 49 -1.54 2.14 -9.15
CA VAL A 49 -2.80 2.85 -8.92
C VAL A 49 -2.59 4.36 -8.89
N GLY A 50 -1.42 4.80 -8.47
CA GLY A 50 -1.08 6.22 -8.43
C GLY A 50 0.25 6.49 -7.77
N VAL A 51 0.63 7.75 -7.79
CA VAL A 51 1.85 8.25 -7.16
C VAL A 51 1.54 9.55 -6.44
N PHE A 52 2.21 9.81 -5.34
CA PHE A 52 2.14 11.09 -4.62
C PHE A 52 3.49 11.40 -4.00
N THR A 53 3.70 12.65 -3.64
CA THR A 53 4.90 13.08 -2.91
C THR A 53 4.61 13.20 -1.43
N THR A 54 5.61 13.00 -0.59
CA THR A 54 5.52 13.35 0.84
C THR A 54 6.89 13.68 1.40
N ASP A 55 6.93 14.58 2.37
CA ASP A 55 8.14 14.91 3.13
C ASP A 55 8.12 14.09 4.44
N ASN A 56 8.54 12.83 4.37
CA ASN A 56 8.53 11.94 5.53
C ASN A 56 9.91 11.83 6.17
N GLU A 57 10.02 11.89 7.49
CA GLU A 57 11.29 11.76 8.20
C GLU A 57 12.00 10.39 8.00
N ASN A 58 11.24 9.31 7.70
CA ASN A 58 11.79 7.96 7.62
C ASN A 58 12.43 7.63 6.26
N PHE A 59 11.97 8.30 5.19
CA PHE A 59 12.46 8.04 3.83
C PHE A 59 12.76 9.31 3.04
N GLY A 60 12.41 10.50 3.52
CA GLY A 60 12.74 11.78 2.90
C GLY A 60 11.60 12.35 2.03
N ARG A 61 11.95 13.34 1.20
CA ARG A 61 11.06 13.93 0.19
C ARG A 61 11.04 13.04 -1.03
N ASP A 62 10.00 12.23 -1.15
CA ASP A 62 10.02 11.13 -2.10
C ASP A 62 8.69 10.88 -2.81
N ASN A 63 8.82 10.29 -4.00
CA ASN A 63 7.70 9.76 -4.76
C ASN A 63 7.26 8.42 -4.17
N VAL A 64 6.13 8.42 -3.48
CA VAL A 64 5.47 7.21 -2.98
C VAL A 64 4.54 6.68 -4.07
N ALA A 65 4.75 5.42 -4.45
CA ALA A 65 3.85 4.73 -5.38
C ALA A 65 2.80 3.91 -4.64
N VAL A 66 1.58 3.87 -5.17
CA VAL A 66 0.49 3.03 -4.67
C VAL A 66 0.26 1.90 -5.66
N PHE A 67 0.37 0.67 -5.19
CA PHE A 67 0.15 -0.54 -5.97
C PHE A 67 -0.98 -1.38 -5.40
N SER A 68 -1.68 -2.10 -6.27
CA SER A 68 -2.67 -3.11 -5.88
C SER A 68 -2.44 -4.44 -6.57
N PHE A 69 -2.68 -5.55 -5.87
CA PHE A 69 -2.58 -6.91 -6.40
C PHE A 69 -3.73 -7.78 -5.91
N LYS A 70 -4.37 -8.52 -6.82
CA LYS A 70 -5.35 -9.52 -6.45
C LYS A 70 -4.66 -10.79 -5.99
N THR A 71 -5.12 -11.37 -4.88
CA THR A 71 -4.65 -12.67 -4.39
C THR A 71 -5.53 -13.80 -4.92
N GLY A 72 -4.90 -14.92 -5.31
CA GLY A 72 -5.62 -16.14 -5.68
C GLY A 72 -6.25 -16.87 -4.49
N ARG A 73 -5.81 -16.56 -3.27
CA ARG A 73 -6.29 -17.16 -2.01
C ARG A 73 -6.91 -16.10 -1.09
N PRO A 74 -7.89 -16.47 -0.27
CA PRO A 74 -8.44 -15.58 0.75
C PRO A 74 -7.36 -15.05 1.69
N LEU A 75 -7.48 -13.79 2.05
CA LEU A 75 -6.61 -13.18 3.04
C LEU A 75 -7.09 -13.53 4.45
N ASN A 76 -6.16 -13.51 5.40
CA ASN A 76 -6.45 -13.59 6.82
C ASN A 76 -5.37 -12.82 7.59
N GLU A 77 -5.50 -12.68 8.90
CA GLU A 77 -4.56 -11.87 9.67
C GLU A 77 -3.14 -12.47 9.77
N ARG A 78 -3.03 -13.81 9.72
CA ARG A 78 -1.82 -14.55 10.13
C ARG A 78 -0.90 -14.95 8.98
N SER A 79 -1.41 -15.11 7.76
CA SER A 79 -0.68 -15.75 6.66
C SER A 79 -0.43 -14.82 5.45
N GLY A 80 0.56 -15.16 4.63
CA GLY A 80 0.86 -14.46 3.37
C GLY A 80 1.67 -13.16 3.49
N LYS A 81 1.86 -12.60 4.69
CA LYS A 81 2.61 -11.33 4.90
C LYS A 81 4.02 -11.37 4.32
N LYS A 82 4.75 -12.47 4.52
CA LYS A 82 6.12 -12.62 4.00
C LYS A 82 6.15 -12.63 2.46
N ALA A 83 5.29 -13.42 1.82
CA ALA A 83 5.23 -13.51 0.36
C ALA A 83 4.87 -12.15 -0.27
N GLN A 84 3.87 -11.47 0.29
CA GLN A 84 3.47 -10.12 -0.12
C GLN A 84 4.60 -9.10 0.00
N TYR A 85 5.34 -9.14 1.12
CA TYR A 85 6.48 -8.26 1.33
C TYR A 85 7.64 -8.52 0.36
N GLU A 86 7.93 -9.78 0.03
CA GLU A 86 8.95 -10.08 -0.97
C GLU A 86 8.56 -9.55 -2.36
N VAL A 87 7.29 -9.70 -2.77
CA VAL A 87 6.78 -9.10 -4.01
C VAL A 87 6.90 -7.58 -3.98
N ALA A 88 6.46 -6.94 -2.89
CA ALA A 88 6.53 -5.49 -2.73
C ALA A 88 7.95 -4.94 -2.87
N LYS A 89 8.92 -5.55 -2.17
CA LYS A 89 10.35 -5.20 -2.29
C LYS A 89 10.86 -5.37 -3.72
N LYS A 90 10.51 -6.47 -4.39
CA LYS A 90 10.99 -6.76 -5.74
C LYS A 90 10.45 -5.72 -6.74
N ILE A 91 9.19 -5.33 -6.58
CA ILE A 91 8.57 -4.27 -7.40
C ILE A 91 9.26 -2.93 -7.17
N LEU A 92 9.50 -2.51 -5.92
CA LEU A 92 10.24 -1.26 -5.66
C LEU A 92 11.67 -1.30 -6.21
N LYS A 93 12.36 -2.44 -6.11
CA LYS A 93 13.71 -2.59 -6.71
C LYS A 93 13.70 -2.41 -8.23
N ASN A 94 12.67 -2.90 -8.90
CA ASN A 94 12.54 -2.77 -10.35
C ASN A 94 12.02 -1.39 -10.78
N ASN A 95 11.39 -0.64 -9.88
CA ASN A 95 10.85 0.70 -10.13
C ASN A 95 11.67 1.74 -9.35
N THR A 96 12.91 1.96 -9.77
CA THR A 96 13.91 2.78 -9.06
C THR A 96 13.52 4.25 -8.88
N GLY A 97 12.47 4.74 -9.55
CA GLY A 97 11.91 6.08 -9.37
C GLY A 97 11.09 6.26 -8.08
N TYR A 98 10.85 5.20 -7.31
CA TYR A 98 10.13 5.23 -6.04
C TYR A 98 11.01 4.66 -4.92
N THR A 99 11.11 5.40 -3.82
CA THR A 99 11.84 4.98 -2.61
C THR A 99 10.91 4.30 -1.60
N ALA A 100 9.62 4.59 -1.69
CA ALA A 100 8.57 4.03 -0.87
C ALA A 100 7.37 3.61 -1.72
N GLY A 101 6.64 2.61 -1.22
CA GLY A 101 5.46 2.09 -1.87
C GLY A 101 4.42 1.63 -0.86
N ILE A 102 3.18 2.01 -1.12
CA ILE A 102 2.01 1.43 -0.48
C ILE A 102 1.53 0.28 -1.35
N PHE A 103 1.44 -0.90 -0.77
CA PHE A 103 1.01 -2.12 -1.43
C PHE A 103 -0.31 -2.58 -0.83
N VAL A 104 -1.32 -2.73 -1.67
CA VAL A 104 -2.63 -3.23 -1.28
C VAL A 104 -2.92 -4.58 -1.95
N PHE A 105 -2.83 -5.64 -1.17
CA PHE A 105 -3.19 -6.99 -1.62
C PHE A 105 -4.64 -7.24 -1.28
N TYR A 106 -5.47 -7.66 -2.22
CA TYR A 106 -6.90 -7.85 -1.99
C TYR A 106 -7.38 -9.21 -2.51
N ASP A 107 -8.37 -9.80 -1.86
CA ASP A 107 -8.93 -11.09 -2.27
C ASP A 107 -10.28 -10.96 -2.99
N GLY A 108 -10.85 -12.10 -3.38
CA GLY A 108 -12.16 -12.15 -4.03
C GLY A 108 -13.34 -11.75 -3.15
N LYS A 109 -13.17 -11.70 -1.82
CA LYS A 109 -14.18 -11.22 -0.88
C LYS A 109 -14.11 -9.71 -0.68
N GLY A 110 -13.08 -9.04 -1.18
CA GLY A 110 -12.85 -7.61 -0.96
C GLY A 110 -12.16 -7.30 0.38
N ASP A 111 -11.69 -8.32 1.11
CA ASP A 111 -10.75 -8.10 2.20
C ASP A 111 -9.40 -7.71 1.60
N PHE A 112 -8.66 -6.86 2.30
CA PHE A 112 -7.35 -6.42 1.82
C PHE A 112 -6.32 -6.30 2.91
N ARG A 113 -5.05 -6.33 2.51
CA ARG A 113 -3.90 -6.00 3.33
C ARG A 113 -3.21 -4.79 2.77
N PHE A 114 -3.16 -3.74 3.59
CA PHE A 114 -2.48 -2.49 3.30
C PHE A 114 -1.10 -2.51 3.97
N SER A 115 -0.03 -2.31 3.20
CA SER A 115 1.34 -2.33 3.69
C SER A 115 2.17 -1.18 3.12
N LEU A 116 2.86 -0.44 3.99
CA LEU A 116 3.90 0.50 3.57
C LEU A 116 5.27 -0.20 3.57
N VAL A 117 5.96 -0.16 2.42
CA VAL A 117 7.32 -0.69 2.23
C VAL A 117 8.20 0.43 1.72
N TYR A 118 9.35 0.67 2.34
CA TYR A 118 10.26 1.73 1.95
C TYR A 118 11.72 1.33 2.17
N ASP A 119 12.59 1.97 1.41
CA ASP A 119 14.04 1.93 1.63
C ASP A 119 14.39 2.83 2.83
N ILE A 120 15.18 2.30 3.74
CA ILE A 120 15.69 3.00 4.91
C ILE A 120 16.98 3.68 4.46
N ILE A 121 17.01 5.00 4.56
CA ILE A 121 18.23 5.76 4.32
C ILE A 121 19.25 5.35 5.39
N THR A 122 20.39 4.82 4.95
CA THR A 122 21.52 4.50 5.84
C THR A 122 22.80 5.09 5.27
N ASP A 123 23.79 5.35 6.12
CA ASP A 123 25.11 5.85 5.73
C ASP A 123 25.92 4.84 4.88
N THR A 124 25.40 3.62 4.70
CA THR A 124 26.03 2.59 3.87
C THR A 124 25.39 2.51 2.49
N ALA A 125 26.19 2.21 1.45
CA ALA A 125 25.73 2.05 0.07
C ALA A 125 24.76 0.85 -0.16
N LYS A 126 24.29 0.17 0.90
CA LYS A 126 23.37 -0.97 0.84
C LYS A 126 21.98 -0.53 1.29
N ARG A 127 20.99 -0.66 0.39
CA ARG A 127 19.56 -0.46 0.67
C ARG A 127 19.08 -1.39 1.79
N GLN A 128 18.61 -0.83 2.88
CA GLN A 128 17.96 -1.57 3.97
C GLN A 128 16.45 -1.38 3.87
N TRP A 129 15.66 -2.43 4.01
CA TRP A 129 14.21 -2.32 3.80
C TRP A 129 13.44 -2.25 5.12
N SER A 130 12.35 -1.50 5.13
CA SER A 130 11.43 -1.42 6.27
C SER A 130 10.95 -2.81 6.71
N ASN A 131 10.77 -3.02 8.01
CA ASN A 131 10.34 -4.32 8.52
C ASN A 131 8.92 -4.65 8.04
N PHE A 132 8.73 -5.83 7.45
CA PHE A 132 7.45 -6.28 6.88
C PHE A 132 6.26 -6.34 7.85
N ARG A 133 6.52 -6.30 9.16
CA ARG A 133 5.46 -6.27 10.19
C ARG A 133 4.98 -4.86 10.52
N ARG A 134 5.80 -3.83 10.22
CA ARG A 134 5.44 -2.44 10.48
C ARG A 134 4.49 -1.94 9.40
N PHE A 135 3.59 -1.02 9.78
CA PHE A 135 2.65 -0.36 8.88
C PHE A 135 1.91 -1.31 7.94
N THR A 136 1.56 -2.49 8.45
CA THR A 136 0.87 -3.54 7.72
C THR A 136 -0.41 -3.90 8.45
N TYR A 137 -1.54 -3.65 7.80
CA TYR A 137 -2.87 -3.80 8.37
C TYR A 137 -3.70 -4.74 7.51
N PHE A 138 -4.27 -5.77 8.12
CA PHE A 138 -5.33 -6.55 7.50
C PHE A 138 -6.67 -5.84 7.77
N VAL A 139 -7.47 -5.69 6.73
CA VAL A 139 -8.72 -4.95 6.73
C VAL A 139 -9.80 -5.86 6.15
N SER A 140 -10.89 -6.00 6.90
CA SER A 140 -12.04 -6.79 6.50
C SER A 140 -13.31 -6.06 6.91
N ARG A 141 -14.34 -6.10 6.06
CA ARG A 141 -15.67 -5.56 6.37
C ARG A 141 -16.32 -6.20 7.59
N GLU A 142 -15.88 -7.42 7.95
CA GLU A 142 -16.39 -8.16 9.10
C GLU A 142 -15.78 -7.69 10.44
N GLN A 143 -14.86 -6.71 10.40
CA GLN A 143 -14.15 -6.21 11.58
C GLN A 143 -14.29 -4.69 11.72
N THR A 144 -14.10 -4.19 12.94
CA THR A 144 -14.16 -2.74 13.21
C THR A 144 -13.01 -1.95 12.59
N ASN A 145 -11.89 -2.60 12.23
CA ASN A 145 -10.70 -1.99 11.61
C ASN A 145 -10.13 -0.78 12.38
N LYS A 146 -10.38 -0.68 13.70
CA LYS A 146 -10.03 0.49 14.53
C LYS A 146 -8.59 0.95 14.37
N THR A 147 -7.65 0.00 14.41
CA THR A 147 -6.21 0.31 14.27
C THR A 147 -5.89 0.88 12.90
N PHE A 148 -6.40 0.27 11.82
CA PHE A 148 -6.21 0.78 10.46
C PHE A 148 -6.80 2.18 10.31
N ILE A 149 -8.06 2.37 10.70
CA ILE A 149 -8.75 3.66 10.61
C ILE A 149 -7.99 4.73 11.37
N ARG A 150 -7.60 4.46 12.62
CA ARG A 150 -6.86 5.41 13.45
C ARG A 150 -5.52 5.79 12.80
N GLN A 151 -4.71 4.80 12.46
CA GLN A 151 -3.36 5.03 11.92
C GLN A 151 -3.40 5.77 10.59
N ILE A 152 -4.36 5.45 9.72
CA ILE A 152 -4.54 6.14 8.43
C ILE A 152 -5.14 7.55 8.61
N SER A 153 -5.95 7.77 9.65
CA SER A 153 -6.51 9.08 9.95
C SER A 153 -5.46 10.03 10.52
N GLU A 154 -4.55 9.50 11.34
CA GLU A 154 -3.43 10.23 11.96
C GLU A 154 -2.21 10.36 11.04
N ALA A 155 -2.10 9.53 10.00
CA ALA A 155 -1.00 9.60 9.05
C ALA A 155 -1.05 10.90 8.22
N GLU A 156 0.06 11.63 8.23
CA GLU A 156 0.25 12.80 7.38
C GLU A 156 0.79 12.39 6.01
N PHE A 157 0.08 12.79 4.95
CA PHE A 157 0.46 12.56 3.54
C PHE A 157 0.89 13.88 2.87
N THR A 158 1.42 14.80 3.66
CA THR A 158 1.81 16.16 3.27
C THR A 158 3.13 16.16 2.50
N SER A 159 3.25 17.07 1.53
CA SER A 159 4.43 17.32 0.67
C SER A 159 5.00 18.71 0.89
#